data_AF-R0H479-F1
#
_entry.id   AF-R0H479-F1
#
_cell.length_a   1.000
_cell.length_b   1.000
_cell.length_c   1.000
_cell.angle_alpha   90.00
_cell.angle_beta   90.00
_cell.angle_gamma   90.00
#
_symmetry.space_group_name_H-M   'P 1'
#
loop_
_entity.id
_entity.type
_entity.pdbx_description
1 polymer ?
#
loop_
_entity_poly.entity_id
_entity_poly.type
_entity_poly.pdbx_seq_one_letter_code
_entity_poly.pdbx_strand_id
1 'polypeptide(L)'
;MPFSFFSRKKPSRRFNDFYEDWLKTLTENCLPLLRQSLSSAASASVLSSNVDLVLRHLVLYYETLDLAADHNTIPYLLFSSWRNSLETPFLFLGDIHPYLLTNLLRSFIDRENQDSDEEEDTSLDLVNQPLKISTAWKDPSDELVRRIHQIECTMRLMVPGLMDRMRKAQRGFVARVSESWVSSYQVGKKKKLAAVVATASVAVDEAGKEEMEELVSIFVDANRLRKSVIMDIVGATSEHQAALFLEGLCQFLVGFKDQVLLQNFEILALPN
;
A
#
# COMPACT_ATOMS: atom_id res chain seq x y z
N MET A 1 16.17 9.18 -16.46
CA MET A 1 15.36 9.50 -17.66
C MET A 1 14.09 8.66 -17.61
N PRO A 2 12.92 9.19 -17.25
CA PRO A 2 11.70 8.41 -17.31
C PRO A 2 11.20 8.39 -18.77
N PHE A 3 10.88 7.19 -19.26
CA PHE A 3 10.41 6.96 -20.63
C PHE A 3 9.13 7.75 -20.92
N SER A 4 9.24 8.81 -21.71
CA SER A 4 8.12 9.65 -22.15
C SER A 4 7.58 9.16 -23.49
N PHE A 5 6.97 7.96 -23.51
CA PHE A 5 6.27 7.45 -24.69
C PHE A 5 4.74 7.58 -24.60
N PHE A 6 4.19 7.98 -23.44
CA PHE A 6 2.76 8.14 -23.23
C PHE A 6 2.40 9.61 -23.00
N SER A 7 2.25 10.37 -24.08
CA SER A 7 1.60 11.68 -24.03
C SER A 7 0.09 11.51 -24.17
N ARG A 8 -0.55 10.96 -23.14
CA ARG A 8 -1.99 11.10 -22.90
C ARG A 8 -2.17 11.92 -21.62
N LYS A 9 -3.12 12.87 -21.62
CA LYS A 9 -3.38 13.82 -20.53
C LYS A 9 -3.28 13.13 -19.17
N LYS A 10 -2.29 13.51 -18.34
CA LYS A 10 -2.00 12.90 -17.04
C LYS A 10 -3.27 12.84 -16.17
N PRO A 11 -3.87 11.66 -15.94
CA PRO A 11 -4.92 11.50 -14.94
C PRO A 11 -4.35 11.62 -13.51
N SER A 12 -3.01 11.56 -13.35
CA SER A 12 -2.31 11.56 -12.07
C SER A 12 -2.61 12.76 -11.17
N ARG A 13 -2.98 13.93 -11.72
CA ARG A 13 -3.32 15.10 -10.90
C ARG A 13 -4.55 14.82 -10.03
N ARG A 14 -5.57 14.17 -10.59
CA ARG A 14 -6.81 13.87 -9.86
C ARG A 14 -6.60 12.87 -8.73
N PHE A 15 -5.78 11.84 -8.96
CA PHE A 15 -5.54 10.85 -7.92
C PHE A 15 -4.60 11.36 -6.82
N ASN A 16 -3.62 12.20 -7.17
CA ASN A 16 -2.79 12.87 -6.19
C ASN A 16 -3.62 13.74 -5.24
N ASP A 17 -4.52 14.57 -5.79
CA ASP A 17 -5.41 15.42 -4.98
C ASP A 17 -6.29 14.55 -4.05
N PHE A 18 -6.85 13.45 -4.57
CA PHE A 18 -7.58 12.47 -3.75
C PHE A 18 -6.73 11.85 -2.64
N TYR A 19 -5.50 11.44 -2.94
CA TYR A 19 -4.61 10.82 -1.96
C TYR A 19 -4.28 11.78 -0.82
N GLU A 20 -3.99 13.04 -1.12
CA GLU A 20 -3.74 14.07 -0.11
C GLU A 20 -4.99 14.35 0.74
N ASP A 21 -6.17 14.45 0.13
CA ASP A 21 -7.44 14.61 0.85
C ASP A 21 -7.76 13.39 1.75
N TRP A 22 -7.51 12.19 1.24
CA TRP A 22 -7.70 10.94 1.98
C TRP A 22 -6.76 10.86 3.19
N LEU A 23 -5.49 11.23 3.01
CA LEU A 23 -4.49 11.22 4.06
C LEU A 23 -4.73 12.33 5.10
N LYS A 24 -5.18 13.50 4.64
CA LYS A 24 -5.63 14.59 5.51
C LYS A 24 -6.81 14.12 6.39
N THR A 25 -7.80 13.45 5.81
CA THR A 25 -8.92 12.87 6.54
C THR A 25 -8.47 11.82 7.56
N LEU A 26 -7.46 11.02 7.20
CA LEU A 26 -6.85 10.05 8.13
C LEU A 26 -6.22 10.74 9.34
N THR A 27 -5.51 11.83 9.10
CA THR A 27 -4.76 12.60 10.10
C THR A 27 -5.65 13.44 11.01
N GLU A 28 -6.57 14.21 10.41
CA GLU A 28 -7.36 15.22 11.11
C GLU A 28 -8.65 14.66 11.71
N ASN A 29 -9.16 13.54 11.19
CA ASN A 29 -10.44 12.96 11.64
C ASN A 29 -10.28 11.54 12.20
N CYS A 30 -9.75 10.59 11.42
CA CYS A 30 -9.74 9.17 11.82
C CYS A 30 -8.89 8.91 13.07
N LEU A 31 -7.66 9.44 13.10
CA LEU A 31 -6.75 9.29 14.23
C LEU A 31 -7.31 9.91 15.53
N PRO A 32 -7.80 11.17 15.55
CA PRO A 32 -8.43 11.74 16.72
C PRO A 32 -9.66 10.96 17.21
N LEU A 33 -10.50 10.47 16.29
CA LEU A 33 -11.69 9.68 16.65
C LEU A 33 -11.31 8.38 17.36
N LEU A 34 -10.32 7.65 16.86
CA LEU A 34 -9.84 6.42 17.51
C LEU A 34 -9.23 6.71 18.89
N ARG A 35 -8.37 7.73 18.99
CA ARG A 35 -7.76 8.13 20.28
C ARG A 35 -8.78 8.53 21.33
N GLN A 36 -9.79 9.30 20.93
CA GLN A 36 -10.87 9.69 21.82
C GLN A 36 -11.69 8.46 22.26
N SER A 37 -11.93 7.52 21.35
CA SER A 37 -12.69 6.29 21.65
C SER A 37 -11.91 5.31 22.53
N LEU A 38 -10.59 5.28 22.39
CA LEU A 38 -9.69 4.49 23.22
C LEU A 38 -9.48 5.12 24.61
N SER A 39 -9.76 6.41 24.77
CA SER A 39 -9.79 7.06 26.08
C SER A 39 -10.95 6.51 26.91
N SER A 40 -10.76 6.41 28.24
CA SER A 40 -11.68 5.76 29.21
C SER A 40 -13.13 6.24 29.24
N ALA A 41 -13.51 7.25 28.44
CA ALA A 41 -14.80 7.92 28.48
C ALA A 41 -15.80 7.43 27.42
N ALA A 42 -15.39 6.64 26.42
CA ALA A 42 -16.29 6.20 25.34
C ALA A 42 -17.01 4.87 25.66
N SER A 43 -18.24 4.73 25.18
CA SER A 43 -18.97 3.46 25.24
C SER A 43 -18.49 2.47 24.18
N ALA A 44 -18.69 1.17 24.41
CA ALA A 44 -18.36 0.12 23.44
C ALA A 44 -19.03 0.34 22.07
N SER A 45 -20.29 0.80 22.06
CA SER A 45 -21.01 1.12 20.82
C SER A 45 -20.37 2.25 20.01
N VAL A 46 -19.79 3.26 20.68
CA VAL A 46 -19.09 4.37 20.03
C VAL A 46 -17.75 3.89 19.48
N LEU A 47 -17.01 3.08 20.24
CA LEU A 47 -15.76 2.48 19.80
C LEU A 47 -15.96 1.61 18.54
N SER A 48 -16.93 0.70 18.58
CA SER A 48 -17.30 -0.18 17.47
C SER A 48 -17.69 0.63 16.21
N SER A 49 -18.53 1.67 16.37
CA SER A 49 -18.92 2.55 15.26
C SER A 49 -17.72 3.28 14.65
N ASN A 50 -16.76 3.71 15.47
CA ASN A 50 -15.57 4.43 15.01
C ASN A 50 -14.55 3.48 14.35
N VAL A 51 -14.41 2.25 14.85
CA VAL A 51 -13.63 1.18 14.20
C VAL A 51 -14.16 0.93 12.79
N ASP A 52 -15.49 0.76 12.65
CA ASP A 52 -16.14 0.56 11.35
C ASP A 52 -15.91 1.73 10.40
N LEU A 53 -16.01 2.97 10.90
CA LEU A 53 -15.81 4.18 10.11
C LEU A 53 -14.38 4.24 9.56
N VAL A 54 -13.38 4.01 10.41
CA VAL A 54 -11.97 4.04 9.99
C VAL A 54 -11.64 2.88 9.06
N LEU A 55 -12.13 1.67 9.34
CA LEU A 55 -11.97 0.52 8.45
C LEU A 55 -12.53 0.83 7.06
N ARG A 56 -13.74 1.40 6.98
CA ARG A 56 -14.35 1.81 5.70
C ARG A 56 -13.51 2.86 4.99
N HIS A 57 -12.95 3.84 5.71
CA HIS A 57 -12.07 4.86 5.11
C HIS A 57 -10.79 4.26 4.51
N LEU A 58 -10.18 3.26 5.17
CA LEU A 58 -9.02 2.54 4.64
C LEU A 58 -9.39 1.66 3.44
N VAL A 59 -10.55 0.99 3.47
CA VAL A 59 -11.03 0.15 2.37
C VAL A 59 -11.39 0.99 1.14
N LEU A 60 -12.05 2.13 1.34
CA LEU A 60 -12.46 3.08 0.30
C LEU A 60 -11.27 3.56 -0.54
N TYR A 61 -10.10 3.70 0.08
CA TYR A 61 -8.86 4.04 -0.62
C TYR A 61 -8.56 3.06 -1.76
N TYR A 62 -8.57 1.76 -1.45
CA TYR A 62 -8.30 0.70 -2.41
C TYR A 62 -9.43 0.53 -3.42
N GLU A 63 -10.69 0.76 -3.03
CA GLU A 63 -11.80 0.79 -3.98
C GLU A 63 -11.67 1.94 -4.98
N THR A 64 -11.21 3.11 -4.53
CA THR A 64 -10.95 4.25 -5.41
C THR A 64 -9.76 3.98 -6.34
N LEU A 65 -8.71 3.30 -5.86
CA LEU A 65 -7.62 2.82 -6.71
C LEU A 65 -8.11 1.84 -7.78
N ASP A 66 -8.97 0.88 -7.39
CA ASP A 66 -9.55 -0.11 -8.32
C ASP A 66 -10.37 0.57 -9.42
N LEU A 67 -11.20 1.57 -9.06
CA LEU A 67 -12.00 2.34 -10.01
C LEU A 67 -11.16 3.24 -10.93
N ALA A 68 -10.01 3.69 -10.45
CA ALA A 68 -9.09 4.51 -11.23
C ALA A 68 -8.22 3.67 -12.19
N ALA A 69 -8.17 2.34 -12.03
CA ALA A 69 -7.30 1.47 -12.79
C ALA A 69 -7.89 1.11 -14.16
N ASP A 70 -7.21 1.56 -15.22
CA ASP A 70 -7.45 1.17 -16.59
C ASP A 70 -6.12 1.08 -17.36
N HIS A 71 -6.17 0.60 -18.60
CA HIS A 71 -4.97 0.42 -19.42
C HIS A 71 -4.20 1.72 -19.72
N ASN A 72 -4.79 2.90 -19.53
CA ASN A 72 -4.11 4.19 -19.69
C ASN A 72 -3.55 4.72 -18.37
N THR A 73 -4.17 4.37 -17.24
CA THR A 73 -3.79 4.90 -15.92
C THR A 73 -2.82 4.01 -15.15
N ILE A 74 -2.82 2.70 -15.42
CA ILE A 74 -2.08 1.72 -14.62
C ILE A 74 -0.57 2.00 -14.49
N PRO A 75 0.17 2.54 -15.49
CA PRO A 75 1.58 2.89 -15.27
C PRO A 75 1.75 3.98 -14.20
N TYR A 76 0.80 4.92 -14.09
CA TYR A 76 0.83 5.98 -13.08
C TYR A 76 0.42 5.49 -11.69
N LEU A 77 -0.37 4.41 -11.59
CA LEU A 77 -0.78 3.80 -10.33
C LEU A 77 0.28 2.84 -9.79
N LEU A 78 0.98 2.12 -10.67
CA LEU A 78 2.10 1.24 -10.28
C LEU A 78 3.37 2.04 -9.94
N PHE A 79 3.56 3.20 -10.58
CA PHE A 79 4.70 4.10 -10.39
C PHE A 79 4.23 5.50 -10.02
N SER A 80 3.51 5.57 -8.92
CA SER A 80 2.90 6.77 -8.37
C SER A 80 3.89 7.89 -8.10
N SER A 81 3.67 9.05 -8.72
CA SER A 81 4.52 10.23 -8.51
C SER A 81 4.27 10.96 -7.18
N TRP A 82 3.22 10.60 -6.46
CA TRP A 82 2.85 11.19 -5.16
C TRP A 82 3.43 10.43 -3.96
N ARG A 83 4.04 9.28 -4.21
CA ARG A 83 4.79 8.50 -3.22
C ARG A 83 6.18 9.11 -3.05
N ASN A 84 6.63 9.21 -1.82
CA ASN A 84 7.96 9.77 -1.50
C ASN A 84 9.02 8.67 -1.35
N SER A 85 10.26 9.09 -1.19
CA SER A 85 11.44 8.22 -1.04
C SER A 85 11.37 7.31 0.18
N LEU A 86 10.77 7.77 1.28
CA LEU A 86 10.59 7.01 2.52
C LEU A 86 9.54 5.90 2.37
N GLU A 87 8.49 6.15 1.59
CA GLU A 87 7.40 5.20 1.36
C GLU A 87 7.75 4.15 0.29
N THR A 88 8.52 4.55 -0.73
CA THR A 88 8.85 3.70 -1.90
C THR A 88 9.36 2.28 -1.55
N PRO A 89 10.25 2.08 -0.55
CA PRO A 89 10.74 0.75 -0.17
C PRO A 89 9.65 -0.21 0.33
N PHE A 90 8.54 0.33 0.81
CA PHE A 90 7.42 -0.44 1.35
C PHE A 90 6.38 -0.81 0.30
N LEU A 91 6.52 -0.33 -0.94
CA LEU A 91 5.56 -0.55 -2.00
C LEU A 91 5.73 -1.93 -2.66
N PHE A 92 4.61 -2.51 -3.04
CA PHE A 92 4.45 -3.77 -3.73
C PHE A 92 3.33 -3.59 -4.74
N LEU A 93 3.54 -3.66 -6.05
CA LEU A 93 2.44 -3.49 -7.03
C LEU A 93 1.58 -2.23 -6.77
N GLY A 94 2.24 -1.07 -6.65
CA GLY A 94 1.63 0.25 -6.54
C GLY A 94 1.29 0.77 -5.13
N ASP A 95 1.23 -0.10 -4.12
CA ASP A 95 0.91 0.31 -2.74
C ASP A 95 1.59 -0.58 -1.68
N ILE A 96 1.42 -0.27 -0.39
CA ILE A 96 2.06 -0.95 0.73
C ILE A 96 2.03 -2.48 0.61
N HIS A 97 3.13 -3.13 0.97
CA HIS A 97 3.22 -4.57 0.97
C HIS A 97 2.24 -5.16 2.01
N PRO A 98 1.38 -6.15 1.66
CA PRO A 98 0.37 -6.68 2.59
C PRO A 98 0.95 -7.28 3.88
N TYR A 99 2.14 -7.91 3.85
CA TYR A 99 2.86 -8.32 5.06
C TYR A 99 3.16 -7.20 6.05
N LEU A 100 3.21 -5.93 5.65
CA LEU A 100 3.41 -4.83 6.60
C LEU A 100 2.26 -4.76 7.61
N LEU A 101 1.06 -5.15 7.20
CA LEU A 101 -0.12 -5.17 8.07
C LEU A 101 0.05 -6.22 9.18
N THR A 102 0.47 -7.44 8.84
CA THR A 102 0.71 -8.49 9.84
C THR A 102 1.98 -8.23 10.64
N ASN A 103 3.04 -7.68 10.03
CA ASN A 103 4.26 -7.33 10.74
C ASN A 103 4.02 -6.22 11.77
N LEU A 104 3.17 -5.25 11.45
CA LEU A 104 2.75 -4.21 12.39
C LEU A 104 1.95 -4.81 13.55
N LEU A 105 1.01 -5.72 13.26
CA LEU A 105 0.27 -6.41 14.30
C LEU A 105 1.19 -7.23 15.22
N ARG A 106 2.14 -7.97 14.63
CA ARG A 106 3.15 -8.75 15.36
C ARG A 106 4.02 -7.86 16.23
N SER A 107 4.45 -6.69 15.74
CA SER A 107 5.27 -5.79 16.54
C SER A 107 4.54 -5.25 17.77
N PHE A 108 3.22 -5.07 17.72
CA PHE A 108 2.43 -4.72 18.91
C PHE A 108 2.41 -5.85 19.94
N ILE A 109 2.22 -7.09 19.48
CA ILE A 109 2.25 -8.28 20.33
C ILE A 109 3.65 -8.47 20.94
N ASP A 110 4.69 -8.48 20.11
CA ASP A 110 6.05 -8.78 20.54
C ASP A 110 6.56 -7.72 21.52
N ARG A 111 6.27 -6.43 21.29
CA ARG A 111 6.67 -5.34 22.19
C ARG A 111 6.10 -5.52 23.60
N GLU A 112 4.80 -5.80 23.70
CA GLU A 112 4.13 -5.91 25.01
C GLU A 112 4.54 -7.17 25.79
N ASN A 113 4.99 -8.22 25.10
CA ASN A 113 5.46 -9.45 25.72
C ASN A 113 6.98 -9.43 26.02
N GLN A 114 7.77 -8.55 25.40
CA GLN A 114 9.20 -8.35 25.72
C GLN A 114 9.40 -7.48 26.97
N ASP A 115 8.55 -6.47 27.20
CA ASP A 115 8.62 -5.57 28.36
C ASP A 115 8.25 -6.24 29.72
N SER A 116 8.10 -7.57 29.75
CA SER A 116 7.72 -8.36 30.94
C SER A 116 8.92 -8.99 31.68
N ASP A 117 10.08 -9.11 31.03
CA ASP A 117 11.23 -9.89 31.52
C ASP A 117 12.44 -9.05 31.96
N GLU A 118 12.43 -7.73 31.72
CA GLU A 118 13.49 -6.84 32.15
C GLU A 118 13.06 -6.06 33.40
N GLU A 119 13.77 -6.29 34.50
CA GLU A 119 13.63 -5.56 35.75
C GLU A 119 13.66 -4.04 35.49
N GLU A 120 12.73 -3.36 36.15
CA GLU A 120 12.57 -1.93 36.30
C GLU A 120 13.92 -1.18 36.44
N ASP A 121 14.49 -0.66 35.35
CA ASP A 121 15.59 0.30 35.45
C ASP A 121 15.55 1.40 34.35
N THR A 122 14.85 2.47 34.71
CA THR A 122 15.24 3.89 34.50
C THR A 122 15.82 4.34 33.14
N SER A 123 15.00 4.89 32.22
CA SER A 123 15.33 6.16 31.54
C SER A 123 14.15 6.84 30.79
N LEU A 124 13.86 8.08 31.21
CA LEU A 124 13.57 9.29 30.41
C LEU A 124 12.42 9.32 29.36
N ASP A 125 11.42 10.17 29.66
CA ASP A 125 10.60 10.97 28.73
C ASP A 125 9.56 10.27 27.81
N LEU A 126 8.59 9.58 28.42
CA LEU A 126 7.25 9.40 27.83
C LEU A 126 6.15 9.87 28.78
N VAL A 127 6.24 11.12 29.22
CA VAL A 127 5.15 11.83 29.89
C VAL A 127 4.02 12.01 28.85
N ASN A 128 3.10 11.03 28.75
CA ASN A 128 1.67 11.16 28.38
C ASN A 128 1.02 9.91 27.74
N GLN A 129 1.55 8.69 27.85
CA GLN A 129 0.85 7.51 27.32
C GLN A 129 -0.09 6.88 28.38
N PRO A 130 -1.42 6.80 28.17
CA PRO A 130 -2.32 6.21 29.16
C PRO A 130 -2.03 4.72 29.34
N LEU A 131 -1.87 4.27 30.59
CA LEU A 131 -1.64 2.88 31.01
C LEU A 131 -2.62 1.82 30.43
N LYS A 132 -3.69 2.23 29.72
CA LYS A 132 -4.67 1.32 29.08
C LYS A 132 -4.19 0.67 27.78
N ILE A 133 -3.10 1.14 27.19
CA ILE A 133 -2.48 0.52 26.00
C ILE A 133 -1.67 -0.74 26.38
N SER A 134 -1.38 -0.95 27.67
CA SER A 134 -0.32 -1.85 28.15
C SER A 134 -0.74 -3.31 28.44
N THR A 135 -1.98 -3.72 28.18
CA THR A 135 -2.44 -5.11 28.43
C THR A 135 -3.26 -5.72 27.29
N ALA A 136 -3.39 -5.04 26.15
CA ALA A 136 -4.29 -5.49 25.07
C ALA A 136 -3.66 -6.60 24.21
N TRP A 137 -2.33 -6.66 24.15
CA TRP A 137 -1.58 -7.64 23.36
C TRP A 137 -0.77 -8.62 24.20
N LYS A 138 -0.74 -8.45 25.52
CA LYS A 138 -0.16 -9.39 26.47
C LYS A 138 -0.90 -10.73 26.42
N ASP A 139 -0.13 -11.81 26.37
CA ASP A 139 -0.64 -13.20 26.30
C ASP A 139 -1.77 -13.35 25.25
N PRO A 140 -1.49 -13.13 23.96
CA PRO A 140 -2.51 -13.15 22.91
C PRO A 140 -3.19 -14.52 22.87
N SER A 141 -4.51 -14.54 22.72
CA SER A 141 -5.25 -15.80 22.66
C SER A 141 -4.76 -16.71 21.53
N ASP A 142 -4.77 -18.03 21.75
CA ASP A 142 -4.41 -19.03 20.75
C ASP A 142 -5.19 -18.86 19.44
N GLU A 143 -6.46 -18.44 19.52
CA GLU A 143 -7.29 -18.16 18.35
C GLU A 143 -6.77 -16.97 17.55
N LEU A 144 -6.38 -15.87 18.21
CA LEU A 144 -5.78 -14.71 17.53
C LEU A 144 -4.47 -15.13 16.83
N VAL A 145 -3.58 -15.83 17.52
CA VAL A 145 -2.32 -16.31 16.95
C VAL A 145 -2.56 -17.22 15.74
N ARG A 146 -3.52 -18.15 15.86
CA ARG A 146 -3.92 -19.06 14.78
C ARG A 146 -4.47 -18.30 13.57
N ARG A 147 -5.30 -17.28 13.79
CA ARG A 147 -5.87 -16.43 12.74
C ARG A 147 -4.79 -15.63 12.02
N ILE A 148 -3.87 -15.01 12.75
CA ILE A 148 -2.73 -14.29 12.17
C ILE A 148 -1.90 -15.23 11.29
N HIS A 149 -1.57 -16.43 11.79
CA HIS A 149 -0.83 -17.43 11.02
C HIS A 149 -1.58 -17.84 9.74
N GLN A 150 -2.91 -17.96 9.79
CA GLN A 150 -3.73 -18.28 8.63
C GLN A 150 -3.70 -17.15 7.58
N ILE A 151 -3.78 -15.90 8.01
CA ILE A 151 -3.67 -14.72 7.13
C ILE A 151 -2.29 -14.71 6.45
N GLU A 152 -1.22 -14.92 7.23
CA GLU A 152 0.16 -15.00 6.73
C GLU A 152 0.35 -16.16 5.73
N CYS A 153 -0.25 -17.32 6.00
CA CYS A 153 -0.21 -18.47 5.06
C CYS A 153 -0.90 -18.14 3.74
N THR A 154 -2.05 -17.48 3.77
CA THR A 154 -2.74 -17.03 2.55
C THR A 154 -1.86 -16.06 1.77
N MET A 155 -1.26 -15.07 2.43
CA MET A 155 -0.33 -14.14 1.77
C MET A 155 0.89 -14.85 1.17
N ARG A 156 1.39 -15.92 1.80
CA ARG A 156 2.53 -16.72 1.31
C ARG A 156 2.26 -17.41 0.00
N LEU A 157 0.98 -17.68 -0.31
CA LEU A 157 0.55 -18.22 -1.59
C LEU A 157 0.26 -17.10 -2.60
N MET A 158 -0.44 -16.05 -2.17
CA MET A 158 -0.95 -15.01 -3.07
C MET A 158 0.15 -14.06 -3.57
N VAL A 159 1.03 -13.60 -2.67
CA VAL A 159 2.08 -12.61 -3.02
C VAL A 159 3.02 -13.14 -4.11
N PRO A 160 3.59 -14.37 -4.00
CA PRO A 160 4.42 -14.91 -5.08
C PRO A 160 3.65 -15.12 -6.39
N GLY A 161 2.38 -15.50 -6.32
CA GLY A 161 1.52 -15.67 -7.49
C GLY A 161 1.31 -14.37 -8.26
N LEU A 162 1.01 -13.27 -7.56
CA LEU A 162 0.90 -11.93 -8.16
C LEU A 162 2.22 -11.47 -8.78
N MET A 163 3.35 -11.72 -8.10
CA MET A 163 4.68 -11.39 -8.64
C MET A 163 5.05 -12.20 -9.88
N ASP A 164 4.66 -13.47 -9.93
CA ASP A 164 4.89 -14.30 -11.12
C ASP A 164 4.07 -13.80 -12.31
N ARG A 165 2.80 -13.46 -12.10
CA ARG A 165 1.94 -12.81 -13.10
C ARG A 165 2.55 -11.50 -13.59
N MET A 166 2.98 -10.63 -12.67
CA MET A 166 3.65 -9.37 -13.00
C MET A 166 4.88 -9.58 -13.88
N ARG A 167 5.76 -10.52 -13.49
CA ARG A 167 6.96 -10.84 -14.27
C ARG A 167 6.63 -11.41 -15.64
N LYS A 168 5.58 -12.23 -15.76
CA LYS A 168 5.10 -12.76 -17.06
C LYS A 168 4.59 -11.63 -17.94
N ALA A 169 3.76 -10.74 -17.39
CA ALA A 169 3.20 -9.62 -18.13
C ALA A 169 4.29 -8.65 -18.64
N GLN A 170 5.24 -8.30 -17.77
CA GLN A 170 6.40 -7.48 -18.16
C GLN A 170 7.24 -8.13 -19.27
N ARG A 171 7.50 -9.45 -19.18
CA ARG A 171 8.22 -10.18 -20.24
C ARG A 171 7.43 -10.22 -21.55
N GLY A 172 6.12 -10.46 -21.48
CA GLY A 172 5.23 -10.47 -22.63
C GLY A 172 5.20 -9.12 -23.34
N PHE A 173 5.14 -8.02 -22.56
CA PHE A 173 5.21 -6.66 -23.08
C PHE A 173 6.52 -6.40 -23.81
N VAL A 174 7.67 -6.70 -23.17
CA VAL A 174 8.99 -6.49 -23.79
C VAL A 174 9.15 -7.32 -25.07
N ALA A 175 8.72 -8.59 -25.05
CA ALA A 175 8.79 -9.46 -26.22
C ALA A 175 8.01 -8.85 -27.40
N ARG A 176 6.73 -8.50 -27.19
CA ARG A 176 5.87 -7.97 -28.26
C ARG A 176 6.33 -6.60 -28.77
N VAL A 177 6.74 -5.71 -27.87
CA VAL A 177 7.31 -4.40 -28.25
C VAL A 177 8.57 -4.58 -29.07
N SER A 178 9.46 -5.50 -28.68
CA SER A 178 10.71 -5.76 -29.40
C SER A 178 10.46 -6.34 -30.81
N GLU A 179 9.52 -7.28 -30.95
CA GLU A 179 9.15 -7.87 -32.24
C GLU A 179 8.55 -6.84 -33.19
N SER A 180 7.65 -6.00 -32.68
CA SER A 180 7.05 -4.89 -33.43
C SER A 180 8.09 -3.87 -33.88
N TRP A 181 9.02 -3.52 -32.98
CA TRP A 181 10.11 -2.59 -33.27
C TRP A 181 11.04 -3.13 -34.37
N VAL A 182 11.51 -4.38 -34.24
CA VAL A 182 12.37 -5.05 -35.24
C VAL A 182 11.68 -5.16 -36.60
N SER A 183 10.40 -5.56 -36.63
CA SER A 183 9.61 -5.67 -37.87
C SER A 183 9.45 -4.32 -38.58
N SER A 184 9.28 -3.24 -37.82
CA SER A 184 9.16 -1.89 -38.36
C SER A 184 10.44 -1.41 -39.07
N TYR A 185 11.62 -1.81 -38.57
CA TYR A 185 12.90 -1.52 -39.23
C TYR A 185 13.10 -2.29 -40.54
N GLN A 186 12.64 -3.53 -40.62
CA GLN A 186 12.76 -4.35 -41.84
C GLN A 186 11.89 -3.80 -42.99
N VAL A 187 10.70 -3.26 -42.67
CA VAL A 187 9.80 -2.61 -43.63
C VAL A 187 10.30 -1.20 -44.03
N GLY A 188 11.10 -0.56 -43.18
CA GLY A 188 11.61 0.80 -43.33
C GLY A 188 12.62 1.04 -44.47
N LYS A 189 13.16 0.00 -45.12
CA LYS A 189 14.11 0.17 -46.24
C LYS A 189 13.55 0.90 -47.48
N LYS A 190 12.24 1.20 -47.54
CA LYS A 190 11.59 1.97 -48.62
C LYS A 190 10.65 3.11 -48.17
N LYS A 191 10.47 3.39 -46.87
CA LYS A 191 9.51 4.42 -46.37
C LYS A 191 10.21 5.53 -45.57
N LYS A 192 9.67 6.75 -45.64
CA LYS A 192 10.12 7.90 -44.82
C LYS A 192 10.08 7.54 -43.32
N LEU A 193 11.12 7.90 -42.58
CA LEU A 193 11.31 7.64 -41.14
C LEU A 193 10.06 7.95 -40.29
N ALA A 194 9.37 9.05 -40.57
CA ALA A 194 8.15 9.45 -39.86
C ALA A 194 6.98 8.45 -40.00
N ALA A 195 6.84 7.80 -41.15
CA ALA A 195 5.80 6.79 -41.38
C ALA A 195 6.11 5.48 -40.64
N VAL A 196 7.40 5.13 -40.50
CA VAL A 196 7.87 3.96 -39.74
C VAL A 196 7.65 4.17 -38.25
N VAL A 197 7.95 5.37 -37.74
CA VAL A 197 7.73 5.72 -36.32
C VAL A 197 6.24 5.69 -35.97
N ALA A 198 5.36 6.21 -36.84
CA ALA A 198 3.91 6.20 -36.60
C ALA A 198 3.28 4.80 -36.68
N THR A 199 3.80 3.90 -37.51
CA THR A 199 3.30 2.50 -37.55
C THR A 199 3.83 1.67 -36.39
N ALA A 200 5.09 1.88 -36.00
CA ALA A 200 5.65 1.28 -34.80
C ALA A 200 4.89 1.72 -33.53
N SER A 201 4.50 2.99 -33.41
CA SER A 201 3.74 3.47 -32.25
C SER A 201 2.34 2.85 -32.15
N VAL A 202 1.62 2.70 -33.27
CA VAL A 202 0.29 2.05 -33.27
C VAL A 202 0.38 0.56 -32.94
N ALA A 203 1.38 -0.14 -33.46
CA ALA A 203 1.59 -1.55 -33.16
C ALA A 203 2.06 -1.77 -31.71
N VAL A 204 2.84 -0.84 -31.15
CA VAL A 204 3.21 -0.83 -29.71
C VAL A 204 2.00 -0.54 -28.83
N ASP A 205 1.09 0.36 -29.25
CA ASP A 205 -0.13 0.66 -28.51
C ASP A 205 -1.08 -0.55 -28.44
N GLU A 206 -1.31 -1.25 -29.56
CA GLU A 206 -2.18 -2.43 -29.58
C GLU A 206 -1.56 -3.64 -28.87
N ALA A 207 -0.27 -3.92 -29.11
CA ALA A 207 0.43 -5.01 -28.44
C ALA A 207 0.62 -4.76 -26.94
N GLY A 208 0.73 -3.50 -26.54
CA GLY A 208 0.82 -3.07 -25.16
C GLY A 208 -0.51 -3.19 -24.42
N LYS A 209 -1.65 -3.08 -25.10
CA LYS A 209 -2.97 -3.03 -24.47
C LYS A 209 -3.31 -4.29 -23.68
N GLU A 210 -3.10 -5.48 -24.25
CA GLU A 210 -3.39 -6.76 -23.57
C GLU A 210 -2.57 -6.92 -22.29
N GLU A 211 -1.26 -6.64 -22.35
CA GLU A 211 -0.41 -6.68 -21.16
C GLU A 211 -0.81 -5.62 -20.14
N MET A 212 -1.25 -4.46 -20.61
CA MET A 212 -1.71 -3.40 -19.74
C MET A 212 -3.03 -3.74 -19.04
N GLU A 213 -3.93 -4.50 -19.68
CA GLU A 213 -5.12 -5.04 -19.02
C GLU A 213 -4.77 -6.12 -17.98
N GLU A 214 -3.77 -6.97 -18.25
CA GLU A 214 -3.26 -7.91 -17.24
C GLU A 214 -2.63 -7.16 -16.05
N LEU A 215 -1.89 -6.07 -16.29
CA LEU A 215 -1.37 -5.22 -15.21
C LEU A 215 -2.49 -4.60 -14.37
N VAL A 216 -3.60 -4.19 -14.99
CA VAL A 216 -4.79 -3.72 -14.26
C VAL A 216 -5.36 -4.85 -13.39
N SER A 217 -5.51 -6.06 -13.93
CA SER A 217 -6.01 -7.21 -13.16
C SER A 217 -5.11 -7.53 -11.96
N ILE A 218 -3.79 -7.59 -12.16
CA ILE A 218 -2.80 -7.85 -11.11
C ILE A 218 -2.90 -6.79 -10.01
N PHE A 219 -3.02 -5.52 -10.39
CA PHE A 219 -3.12 -4.40 -9.47
C PHE A 219 -4.40 -4.46 -8.62
N VAL A 220 -5.55 -4.72 -9.25
CA VAL A 220 -6.83 -4.89 -8.56
C VAL A 220 -6.78 -6.11 -7.61
N ASP A 221 -6.17 -7.21 -8.02
CA ASP A 221 -6.02 -8.38 -7.16
C ASP A 221 -5.08 -8.11 -5.96
N ALA A 222 -4.04 -7.29 -6.15
CA ALA A 222 -3.20 -6.82 -5.05
C ALA A 222 -3.98 -5.93 -4.06
N ASN A 223 -4.82 -5.02 -4.56
CA ASN A 223 -5.69 -4.20 -3.72
C ASN A 223 -6.73 -5.03 -2.96
N ARG A 224 -7.32 -6.04 -3.61
CA ARG A 224 -8.22 -7.01 -2.97
C ARG A 224 -7.52 -7.75 -1.84
N LEU A 225 -6.27 -8.18 -2.05
CA LEU A 225 -5.47 -8.83 -1.01
C LEU A 225 -5.24 -7.90 0.20
N ARG A 226 -4.85 -6.64 -0.02
CA ARG A 226 -4.69 -5.67 1.07
C ARG A 226 -5.98 -5.45 1.85
N LYS A 227 -7.09 -5.22 1.14
CA LYS A 227 -8.42 -5.10 1.77
C LYS A 227 -8.76 -6.31 2.61
N SER A 228 -8.61 -7.52 2.06
CA SER A 228 -8.86 -8.78 2.78
C SER A 228 -8.03 -8.85 4.05
N VAL A 229 -6.72 -8.61 3.97
CA VAL A 229 -5.83 -8.70 5.13
C VAL A 229 -6.23 -7.70 6.23
N ILE A 230 -6.56 -6.46 5.88
CA ILE A 230 -7.03 -5.47 6.88
C ILE A 230 -8.32 -5.95 7.55
N MET A 231 -9.30 -6.41 6.75
CA MET A 231 -10.57 -6.89 7.27
C MET A 231 -10.42 -8.17 8.11
N ASP A 232 -9.55 -9.09 7.69
CA ASP A 232 -9.27 -10.35 8.38
C ASP A 232 -8.58 -10.11 9.73
N ILE A 233 -7.65 -9.13 9.80
CA ILE A 233 -7.03 -8.71 11.06
C ILE A 233 -8.10 -8.14 11.99
N VAL A 234 -8.88 -7.15 11.53
CA VAL A 234 -9.92 -6.51 12.35
C VAL A 234 -10.95 -7.53 12.83
N GLY A 235 -11.37 -8.46 11.97
CA GLY A 235 -12.31 -9.52 12.32
C GLY A 235 -11.73 -10.63 13.22
N ALA A 236 -10.41 -10.76 13.32
CA ALA A 236 -9.75 -11.69 14.24
C ALA A 236 -9.49 -11.07 15.62
N THR A 237 -9.51 -9.75 15.73
CA THR A 237 -9.25 -9.01 16.97
C THR A 237 -10.53 -8.68 17.74
N SER A 238 -10.42 -8.47 19.06
CA SER A 238 -11.49 -7.80 19.83
C SER A 238 -11.68 -6.34 19.38
N GLU A 239 -12.82 -5.71 19.69
CA GLU A 239 -13.08 -4.32 19.31
C GLU A 239 -11.98 -3.35 19.77
N HIS A 240 -11.45 -3.57 20.98
CA HIS A 240 -10.37 -2.76 21.53
C HIS A 240 -9.04 -2.98 20.80
N GLN A 241 -8.68 -4.23 20.53
CA GLN A 241 -7.49 -4.59 19.75
C GLN A 241 -7.59 -4.09 18.30
N ALA A 242 -8.77 -4.16 17.69
CA ALA A 242 -9.04 -3.62 16.36
C ALA A 242 -8.80 -2.11 16.33
N ALA A 243 -9.31 -1.37 17.32
CA ALA A 243 -9.11 0.07 17.43
C ALA A 243 -7.62 0.42 17.60
N LEU A 244 -6.89 -0.30 18.45
CA LEU A 244 -5.44 -0.10 18.63
C LEU A 244 -4.65 -0.42 17.35
N PHE A 245 -4.99 -1.52 16.67
CA PHE A 245 -4.36 -1.89 15.41
C PHE A 245 -4.59 -0.82 14.33
N LEU A 246 -5.85 -0.38 14.16
CA LEU A 246 -6.20 0.65 13.19
C LEU A 246 -5.56 1.99 13.53
N GLU A 247 -5.47 2.36 14.82
CA GLU A 247 -4.76 3.57 15.23
C GLU A 247 -3.29 3.48 14.82
N GLY A 248 -2.61 2.38 15.16
CA GLY A 248 -1.21 2.16 14.81
C GLY A 248 -0.97 2.15 13.30
N LEU A 249 -1.87 1.52 12.53
CA LEU A 249 -1.81 1.53 11.06
C LEU A 249 -1.97 2.95 10.50
N CYS A 250 -2.92 3.72 11.01
CA CYS A 250 -3.10 5.11 10.59
C CYS A 250 -1.87 5.96 10.94
N GLN A 251 -1.29 5.79 12.13
CA GLN A 251 -0.07 6.48 12.53
C GLN A 251 1.11 6.11 11.60
N PHE A 252 1.27 4.83 11.26
CA PHE A 252 2.30 4.37 10.34
C PHE A 252 2.17 5.03 8.96
N LEU A 253 0.95 5.06 8.41
CA LEU A 253 0.68 5.65 7.09
C LEU A 253 0.88 7.18 7.08
N VAL A 254 0.43 7.87 8.13
CA VAL A 254 0.65 9.32 8.27
C VAL A 254 2.12 9.64 8.49
N GLY A 255 2.86 8.76 9.17
CA GLY A 255 4.30 8.89 9.41
C GLY A 255 5.13 9.01 8.14
N PHE A 256 4.67 8.50 6.99
CA PHE A 256 5.34 8.70 5.71
C PHE A 256 5.42 10.17 5.27
N LYS A 257 4.59 11.07 5.82
CA LYS A 257 4.64 12.51 5.52
C LYS A 257 5.39 13.33 6.57
N ASP A 258 5.95 12.68 7.59
CA ASP A 258 6.75 13.37 8.59
C ASP A 258 8.00 13.99 7.95
N GLN A 259 8.08 15.32 8.03
CA GLN A 259 9.14 16.08 7.34
C GLN A 259 10.52 15.81 7.93
N VAL A 260 10.61 15.51 9.23
CA VAL A 260 11.88 15.23 9.90
C VAL A 260 12.39 13.86 9.47
N LEU A 261 11.52 12.85 9.45
CA LEU A 261 11.88 11.52 8.96
C LEU A 261 12.29 11.54 7.49
N LEU A 262 11.56 12.29 6.65
CA LEU A 262 11.89 12.45 5.23
C LEU A 262 13.26 13.10 5.04
N GLN A 263 13.56 14.19 5.73
CA GLN A 263 14.86 14.86 5.64
C GLN A 263 16.00 13.94 6.08
N ASN A 264 15.83 13.23 7.20
CA ASN A 264 16.84 12.30 7.69
C ASN A 264 17.10 11.15 6.70
N PHE A 265 16.04 10.61 6.10
CA PHE A 265 16.14 9.53 5.12
C PHE A 265 16.86 9.99 3.83
N GLU A 266 16.57 11.20 3.36
CA GLU A 266 17.21 11.77 2.16
C GLU A 266 18.68 12.08 2.38
N ILE A 267 19.07 12.54 3.57
CA ILE A 267 20.47 12.78 3.94
C ILE A 267 21.28 11.46 3.91
N LEU A 268 20.69 10.36 4.38
CA LEU A 268 21.33 9.03 4.38
C LEU A 268 21.42 8.40 2.98
N ALA A 269 20.57 8.82 2.04
CA ALA A 269 20.55 8.31 0.68
C ALA A 269 21.61 8.94 -0.25
N LEU A 270 22.33 9.97 0.21
CA LEU A 270 23.44 10.57 -0.53
C LEU A 270 24.70 9.69 -0.38
N PRO A 271 25.29 9.18 -1.47
CA PRO A 271 26.54 8.46 -1.38
C PRO A 271 27.67 9.40 -0.95
N ASN A 272 28.50 8.96 -0.01
CA ASN A 272 29.83 9.55 0.24
C ASN A 272 30.77 9.33 -0.95
#